data_AF-A0A8T6XM12-F1
#
_entry.id   AF-A0A8T6XM12-F1
#
_cell.length_a   1.000
_cell.length_b   1.000
_cell.length_c   1.000
_cell.angle_alpha   90.00
_cell.angle_beta   90.00
_cell.angle_gamma   90.00
#
_symmetry.space_group_name_H-M   'P 1'
#
loop_
_entity.id
_entity.type
_entity.pdbx_description
1 polymer ?
#
loop_
_entity_poly.entity_id
_entity_poly.type
_entity_poly.pdbx_seq_one_letter_code
_entity_poly.pdbx_strand_id
1 'polypeptide(L)' 'MLRYKCEHRGKTFTQIDQYKPSSKTCSSCGYKMSDMSLKIRDW' A
#
# COMPACT_ATOMS: atom_id res chain seq x y z
N MET A 1 -1.96 -3.00 -16.68
CA MET A 1 -3.03 -3.95 -17.08
C MET A 1 -4.25 -3.97 -16.13
N LEU A 2 -4.18 -3.54 -14.86
CA LEU A 2 -5.33 -3.65 -13.93
C LEU A 2 -6.47 -2.64 -14.19
N ARG A 3 -6.14 -1.43 -14.66
CA ARG A 3 -7.13 -0.35 -14.89
C ARG A 3 -8.30 -0.79 -15.79
N TYR A 4 -8.00 -1.39 -16.96
CA TYR A 4 -9.06 -1.80 -17.91
C TYR A 4 -9.97 -2.90 -17.32
N LYS A 5 -9.42 -3.80 -16.48
CA LYS A 5 -10.21 -4.87 -15.84
C LYS A 5 -11.16 -4.30 -14.80
N CYS A 6 -10.72 -3.27 -14.06
CA CYS A 6 -11.55 -2.56 -13.10
C CYS A 6 -12.70 -1.84 -13.81
N GLU A 7 -12.41 -1.11 -14.89
CA GLU A 7 -13.40 -0.42 -15.72
C GLU A 7 -14.46 -1.38 -16.28
N HIS A 8 -14.02 -2.50 -16.86
CA HIS A 8 -14.93 -3.52 -17.40
C HIS A 8 -15.86 -4.15 -16.33
N ARG A 9 -15.41 -4.19 -15.06
CA ARG A 9 -16.17 -4.79 -13.94
C ARG A 9 -16.90 -3.74 -13.09
N GLY A 10 -16.90 -2.47 -13.50
CA GLY A 10 -17.48 -1.37 -12.72
C GLY A 10 -16.83 -1.18 -11.35
N LYS A 11 -15.53 -1.47 -11.22
CA LYS A 11 -14.75 -1.32 -9.97
C LYS A 11 -13.90 -0.06 -10.03
N THR A 12 -13.77 0.60 -8.88
CA THR A 12 -12.90 1.77 -8.74
C THR A 12 -11.42 1.37 -8.76
N PHE A 13 -10.63 2.07 -9.56
CA PHE A 13 -9.19 1.92 -9.61
C PHE A 13 -8.52 3.18 -9.06
N THR A 14 -7.71 3.03 -8.01
CA THR A 14 -6.93 4.12 -7.42
C THR A 14 -5.45 3.80 -7.53
N GLN A 15 -4.70 4.69 -8.18
CA GLN A 15 -3.25 4.59 -8.29
C GLN A 15 -2.60 5.48 -7.23
N ILE A 16 -1.64 4.93 -6.49
CA ILE A 16 -0.83 5.66 -5.51
C ILE A 16 0.59 5.83 -6.00
N ASP A 17 1.31 6.80 -5.44
CA ASP A 17 2.71 7.06 -5.76
C ASP A 17 3.62 5.89 -5.38
N GLN A 18 4.69 5.72 -6.17
CA GLN A 18 5.72 4.70 -5.93
C GLN A 18 6.38 4.83 -4.56
N TYR A 19 6.54 6.06 -4.06
CA TYR A 19 7.21 6.34 -2.78
C TYR A 19 6.23 6.51 -1.62
N LYS A 20 4.97 6.12 -1.79
CA LYS A 20 4.01 6.11 -0.68
C LYS A 20 4.54 5.14 0.39
N PRO A 21 4.65 5.57 1.67
CA PRO A 21 5.19 4.75 2.75
C PRO A 21 4.19 3.67 3.21
N SER A 22 3.68 2.85 2.30
CA SER A 22 2.65 1.84 2.56
C SER A 22 3.12 0.76 3.53
N SER A 23 4.38 0.35 3.44
CA SER A 23 4.97 -0.62 4.36
C SER A 23 5.30 -0.04 5.73
N LYS A 24 5.55 1.27 5.83
CA LYS A 24 5.88 1.97 7.08
C LYS A 24 4.65 2.54 7.81
N THR A 25 3.47 2.45 7.22
CA THR A 25 2.23 2.96 7.80
C THR A 25 1.43 1.79 8.35
N CYS A 26 1.16 1.80 9.66
CA CYS A 26 0.34 0.78 10.29
C CYS A 26 -1.10 0.83 9.75
N SER A 27 -1.64 -0.29 9.26
CA SER A 27 -3.00 -0.38 8.75
C SER A 27 -4.07 -0.29 9.85
N SER A 28 -3.73 -0.61 11.09
CA SER A 28 -4.67 -0.59 12.22
C SER A 28 -4.80 0.79 12.88
N CYS A 29 -3.75 1.61 12.87
CA CYS A 29 -3.73 2.87 13.61
C CYS A 29 -3.22 4.09 12.81
N GLY A 30 -2.75 3.89 11.58
CA GLY A 30 -2.26 4.99 10.72
C GLY A 30 -0.91 5.59 11.13
N TYR A 31 -0.27 5.08 12.19
CA TYR A 31 1.05 5.55 12.60
C TYR A 31 2.09 5.29 11.50
N LYS A 32 2.81 6.35 11.11
CA LYS A 32 3.90 6.29 10.14
C LYS A 32 5.22 6.12 10.87
N MET A 33 5.82 4.95 10.75
CA MET A 33 7.15 4.65 11.27
C MET A 33 8.20 5.43 10.47
N SER A 34 9.15 6.06 11.17
CA SER A 34 10.31 6.72 10.56
C SER A 34 11.28 5.68 9.97
N ASP A 35 11.61 4.68 10.79
CA ASP A 35 12.48 3.56 10.45
C ASP A 35 11.76 2.22 10.66
N MET A 36 11.99 1.26 9.74
CA MET A 36 11.42 -0.08 9.82
C MET A 36 12.57 -1.06 10.03
N SER A 37 12.72 -1.52 11.28
CA SER A 37 13.78 -2.45 11.64
C SER A 37 13.63 -3.79 10.92
N LEU A 38 14.70 -4.25 10.25
CA LEU A 38 14.73 -5.53 9.53
C LEU A 38 14.46 -6.73 10.44
N LYS A 39 14.71 -6.60 11.74
CA LYS A 39 14.50 -7.65 12.75
C LYS A 39 13.02 -7.98 13.00
N ILE A 40 12.10 -7.11 12.59
CA ILE A 40 10.66 -7.24 12.83
C ILE A 40 9.97 -7.98 11.66
N ARG A 41 10.65 -8.20 10.54
CA ARG A 41 10.09 -8.97 9.42
C ARG A 41 10.33 -10.45 9.67
N ASP A 42 9.24 -11.19 9.89
CA ASP A 42 9.22 -12.63 9.73
C ASP A 42 9.01 -12.97 8.24
N TRP A 43 9.65 -14.03 7.75
CA TRP A 43 9.62 -14.44 6.33
C TRP A 43 8.72 -15.64 6.08
#